data_AF-A0A165IG99-F1
#
_entry.id   AF-A0A165IG99-F1
#
_cell.length_a   1.000
_cell.length_b   1.000
_cell.length_c   1.000
_cell.angle_alpha   90.00
_cell.angle_beta   90.00
_cell.angle_gamma   90.00
#
_symmetry.space_group_name_H-M   'P 1'
#
loop_
_entity.id
_entity.type
_entity.pdbx_description
1 polymer ?
#
loop_
_entity_poly.entity_id
_entity_poly.type
_entity_poly.pdbx_seq_one_letter_code
_entity_poly.pdbx_strand_id
1 'polypeptide(L)' 'MTRYNVPGVGLVVVALTEHRFGMTGETLMLLESVQRANGVPVSAEEHERTAQYLHALGVI' A
#
# COMPACT_ATOMS: atom_id res chain seq x y z
N MET A 1 -6.75 1.07 7.68
CA MET A 1 -5.64 0.11 7.50
C MET A 1 -6.21 -1.21 7.00
N THR A 2 -5.62 -1.77 5.95
CA THR A 2 -6.12 -2.95 5.23
C THR A 2 -5.05 -4.04 5.19
N ARG A 3 -5.43 -5.31 5.22
CA ARG A 3 -4.48 -6.44 5.19
C ARG A 3 -4.35 -7.01 3.78
N TYR A 4 -3.11 -7.31 3.38
CA TYR A 4 -2.79 -7.97 2.13
C TYR A 4 -1.80 -9.10 2.36
N ASN A 5 -1.96 -10.21 1.65
CA ASN A 5 -0.96 -11.26 1.57
C ASN A 5 -0.13 -11.06 0.29
N VAL A 6 1.07 -10.51 0.43
CA VAL A 6 1.91 -10.11 -0.71
C VAL A 6 2.90 -11.22 -1.03
N PRO A 7 2.94 -11.75 -2.27
CA PRO A 7 3.91 -12.77 -2.66
C PRO A 7 5.36 -12.32 -2.41
N GLY A 8 6.13 -13.15 -1.71
CA GLY A 8 7.53 -12.85 -1.36
C GLY A 8 7.73 -11.91 -0.16
N VAL A 9 6.66 -11.35 0.42
CA VAL A 9 6.72 -10.57 1.68
C VAL A 9 5.92 -11.27 2.79
N GLY A 10 4.73 -11.77 2.47
CA GLY A 10 3.79 -12.37 3.43
C GLY A 10 2.68 -11.40 3.84
N LEU A 11 2.07 -11.65 5.02
CA LEU A 11 0.95 -10.86 5.52
C LEU A 11 1.41 -9.48 6.03
N VAL A 12 0.90 -8.43 5.40
CA VAL A 12 1.17 -7.03 5.75
C VAL A 12 -0.12 -6.27 6.01
N VAL A 13 -0.02 -5.22 6.81
CA VAL A 13 -1.04 -4.20 7.06
C VAL A 13 -0.58 -2.93 6.35
N VAL A 14 -1.43 -2.36 5.52
CA VAL A 14 -1.13 -1.13 4.77
C VAL A 14 -2.05 0.01 5.20
N ALA A 15 -1.50 1.22 5.24
CA ALA A 15 -2.27 2.46 5.30
C ALA A 15 -2.37 3.04 3.90
N LEU A 16 -3.60 3.33 3.47
CA LEU A 16 -3.88 3.97 2.20
C LEU A 16 -4.54 5.31 2.49
N THR A 17 -4.15 6.33 1.73
CA THR A 17 -4.72 7.67 1.83
C THR A 17 -5.23 8.08 0.46
N GLU A 18 -6.48 8.54 0.43
CA GLU A 18 -7.10 9.06 -0.78
C GLU A 18 -6.71 10.53 -0.97
N HIS A 19 -6.14 10.86 -2.13
CA HIS A 19 -5.87 12.23 -2.53
C HIS A 19 -6.82 12.65 -3.65
N ARG A 20 -7.59 13.72 -3.42
CA ARG A 20 -8.51 14.26 -4.40
C ARG A 20 -7.98 15.57 -4.99
N PHE A 21 -7.78 15.59 -6.30
CA PHE A 21 -7.36 16.77 -7.03
C PHE A 21 -8.55 17.69 -7.27
N GLY A 22 -8.60 18.83 -6.57
CA GLY A 22 -9.76 19.74 -6.61
C GLY A 22 -10.07 20.34 -7.99
N MET A 23 -9.09 20.45 -8.88
CA MET A 23 -9.27 21.03 -10.22
C MET A 23 -9.86 20.03 -11.23
N THR A 24 -9.45 18.76 -11.18
CA THR A 24 -9.89 17.72 -12.13
C THR A 24 -11.01 16.85 -11.56
N GLY A 25 -11.19 16.85 -10.24
CA GLY A 25 -12.08 15.93 -9.53
C GLY A 25 -11.54 14.49 -9.47
N GLU A 26 -10.33 14.25 -9.97
CA GLU A 26 -9.68 12.95 -9.96
C GLU A 26 -9.29 12.56 -8.53
N THR A 27 -9.36 11.27 -8.28
CA THR A 27 -9.02 10.66 -7.00
C THR A 27 -7.89 9.68 -7.21
N LEU A 28 -6.84 9.77 -6.40
CA LEU A 28 -5.69 8.89 -6.44
C LEU A 28 -5.49 8.25 -5.06
N MET A 29 -5.32 6.94 -5.04
CA MET A 29 -5.04 6.19 -3.81
C MET A 29 -3.53 6.09 -3.63
N LEU A 30 -3.04 6.54 -2.47
CA LEU A 30 -1.62 6.52 -2.14
C LEU A 30 -1.34 5.46 -1.08
N LEU A 31 -0.24 4.75 -1.25
CA LEU A 31 0.31 3.88 -0.20
C LEU A 31 1.16 4.71 0.76
N GLU A 32 0.66 4.90 1.98
CA GLU A 32 1.31 5.73 3.00
C GLU A 32 2.29 4.94 3.85
N SER A 33 1.90 3.73 4.26
CA SER A 33 2.80 2.85 5.02
C SER A 33 2.47 1.39 4.85
N VAL A 34 3.50 0.56 5.04
CA VAL A 34 3.41 -0.91 5.06
C VAL A 34 4.07 -1.40 6.34
N GLN A 35 3.35 -2.22 7.09
CA GLN A 35 3.84 -2.86 8.29
C GLN A 35 3.53 -4.35 8.25
N ARG A 36 4.34 -5.16 8.91
CA ARG A 36 4.04 -6.55 9.20
C ARG A 36 2.78 -6.64 10.07
N ALA A 37 2.13 -7.81 10.08
CA ALA A 37 0.95 -8.04 10.90
C ALA A 37 1.16 -7.82 12.42
N ASN A 38 2.41 -7.84 12.89
CA ASN A 38 2.80 -7.54 14.28
C ASN A 38 3.15 -6.06 14.53
N GLY A 39 2.92 -5.16 13.56
CA GLY A 39 3.17 -3.72 13.68
C GLY A 39 4.61 -3.27 13.40
N VAL A 40 5.50 -4.19 13.03
CA VAL A 40 6.89 -3.84 12.67
C VAL A 40 6.91 -3.28 11.24
N PRO A 41 7.54 -2.13 10.97
CA PRO A 41 7.74 -1.63 9.60
C PRO A 41 8.47 -2.66 8.72
N VAL A 42 8.07 -2.76 7.45
CA VAL A 42 8.79 -3.61 6.49
C VAL A 42 10.07 -2.94 6.00
N SER A 43 10.98 -3.71 5.39
CA SER A 43 12.15 -3.13 4.72
C SER A 43 11.75 -2.31 3.49
N ALA A 44 12.66 -1.48 2.97
CA ALA A 44 12.39 -0.70 1.76
C ALA A 44 12.10 -1.58 0.53
N GLU A 45 12.79 -2.72 0.39
CA GLU A 45 12.51 -3.68 -0.69
C GLU A 45 11.10 -4.27 -0.57
N GLU A 46 10.71 -4.65 0.65
CA GLU A 46 9.39 -5.22 0.93
C GLU A 46 8.28 -4.19 0.75
N HIS A 47 8.55 -2.92 1.07
CA HIS A 47 7.64 -1.81 0.80
C HIS A 47 7.40 -1.67 -0.70
N GLU A 48 8.47 -1.58 -1.50
CA GLU A 48 8.38 -1.42 -2.95
C GLU A 48 7.67 -2.62 -3.61
N ARG A 49 8.00 -3.84 -3.17
CA ARG A 49 7.31 -5.06 -3.64
C ARG A 49 5.82 -5.04 -3.30
N THR A 50 5.45 -4.53 -2.13
CA THR A 50 4.05 -4.34 -1.75
C THR A 50 3.38 -3.28 -2.61
N ALA A 51 4.05 -2.15 -2.89
CA ALA A 51 3.54 -1.10 -3.77
C ALA A 51 3.25 -1.63 -5.17
N GLN A 52 4.22 -2.34 -5.79
CA GLN A 52 4.06 -2.95 -7.10
C GLN A 52 2.92 -3.96 -7.14
N TYR A 53 2.79 -4.78 -6.09
CA TYR A 53 1.69 -5.73 -5.98
C TYR A 53 0.33 -5.05 -5.89
N LEU A 54 0.19 -4.00 -5.07
CA LEU A 54 -1.07 -3.26 -4.94
C LEU A 54 -1.43 -2.49 -6.21
N HIS A 55 -0.43 -1.93 -6.91
CA HIS A 55 -0.62 -1.30 -8.20
C HIS A 55 -1.11 -2.30 -9.25
N ALA A 56 -0.52 -3.51 -9.29
CA ALA A 56 -0.98 -4.59 -10.18
C ALA A 56 -2.42 -5.06 -9.89
N LEU A 57 -2.89 -4.89 -8.65
CA LEU A 57 -4.29 -5.16 -8.26
C LEU A 57 -5.24 -3.99 -8.53
N GLY A 58 -4.75 -2.83 -8.98
CA GLY A 58 -5.54 -1.61 -9.17
C GLY A 58 -6.02 -0.97 -7.87
N VAL A 59 -5.31 -1.21 -6.76
CA VAL A 59 -5.62 -0.60 -5.46
C VAL A 59 -5.03 0.80 -5.34
N ILE A 60 -3.82 1.00 -5.90
CA ILE A 60 -3.09 2.27 -5.98
C ILE A 60 -2.62 2.51 -7.41
#